data_AF-A0A6J6K1T8-F1
#
_entry.id   AF-A0A6J6K1T8-F1
#
_cell.length_a   1.000
_cell.length_b   1.000
_cell.length_c   1.000
_cell.angle_alpha   90.00
_cell.angle_beta   90.00
_cell.angle_gamma   90.00
#
_symmetry.space_group_name_H-M   'P 1'
#
loop_
_entity.id
_entity.type
_entity.pdbx_description
1 polymer ?
#
loop_
_entity_poly.entity_id
_entity_poly.type
_entity_poly.pdbx_seq_one_letter_code
_entity_poly.pdbx_strand_id
1 'polypeptide(L)' 'MNMIAGHLLLVLCFSATNFFFFEAEGLFKLFGAGTFVFGFAFTLFEILVSFLQAYVFTLLTTVYIQLAMSDEH' A
#
# COMPACT_ATOMS: atom_id res chain seq x y z
N MET A 1 3.67 -11.11 0.27
CA MET A 1 2.26 -10.95 -0.18
C MET A 1 1.74 -9.53 0.00
N ASN A 2 1.99 -8.86 1.15
CA ASN A 2 1.48 -7.50 1.42
C ASN A 2 1.90 -6.43 0.40
N MET A 3 3.12 -6.50 -0.16
CA MET A 3 3.59 -5.54 -1.18
C MET A 3 2.86 -5.69 -2.53
N ILE A 4 2.47 -6.91 -2.92
CA ILE A 4 1.70 -7.14 -4.16
C ILE A 4 0.26 -6.62 -4.00
N ALA A 5 -0.37 -6.87 -2.84
CA ALA A 5 -1.71 -6.37 -2.56
C ALA A 5 -1.77 -4.84 -2.57
N GLY A 6 -0.76 -4.18 -1.99
CA GLY A 6 -0.61 -2.71 -2.04
C GLY A 6 -0.50 -2.18 -3.47
N HIS A 7 0.39 -2.76 -4.27
CA HIS A 7 0.56 -2.36 -5.68
C HIS A 7 -0.72 -2.60 -6.51
N LEU A 8 -1.42 -3.71 -6.32
CA LEU A 8 -2.67 -3.99 -7.04
C LEU A 8 -3.78 -3.00 -6.67
N LEU A 9 -3.88 -2.60 -5.39
CA LEU A 9 -4.82 -1.58 -4.95
C LEU A 9 -4.54 -0.23 -5.63
N LEU A 10 -3.26 0.15 -5.72
CA LEU A 10 -2.81 1.37 -6.40
C LEU A 10 -3.11 1.36 -7.90
N VAL A 11 -2.85 0.24 -8.58
CA VAL A 11 -3.18 0.05 -9.99
C VAL A 11 -4.68 0.21 -10.24
N LEU A 12 -5.52 -0.36 -9.38
CA LEU A 12 -6.98 -0.23 -9.48
C LEU A 12 -7.44 1.22 -9.21
N CYS A 13 -6.83 1.91 -8.26
CA CYS A 13 -7.18 3.29 -7.95
C CYS A 13 -6.83 4.26 -9.09
N PHE A 14 -5.66 4.07 -9.70
CA PHE A 14 -5.23 4.87 -10.86
C PHE A 14 -5.97 4.51 -12.15
N SER A 15 -6.35 3.25 -12.36
CA SER A 15 -7.18 2.87 -13.52
C SER A 15 -8.60 3.46 -13.42
N ALA A 16 -9.19 3.46 -12.22
CA ALA A 16 -10.47 4.13 -11.96
C ALA A 16 -10.37 5.65 -12.21
N THR A 17 -9.29 6.28 -11.73
CA THR A 17 -9.04 7.71 -11.98
C THR A 17 -8.93 8.01 -13.47
N ASN A 18 -8.23 7.15 -14.24
CA ASN A 18 -8.10 7.28 -15.69
C ASN A 18 -9.48 7.23 -16.39
N PHE A 19 -10.34 6.28 -16.00
CA PHE A 19 -11.71 6.19 -16.51
C PHE A 19 -12.51 7.47 -16.23
N PHE A 20 -12.50 7.97 -14.99
CA PHE A 20 -13.23 9.20 -14.63
C PHE A 20 -12.69 10.47 -15.30
N PHE A 21 -11.42 10.49 -15.71
CA PHE A 21 -10.83 11.66 -16.36
C PHE A 21 -11.05 11.67 -17.88
N PHE A 22 -10.92 10.52 -18.53
CA PHE A 22 -10.91 10.41 -19.99
C PHE A 22 -12.26 9.99 -20.60
N GLU A 23 -13.03 9.14 -19.93
CA GLU A 23 -14.32 8.65 -20.45
C GLU A 23 -15.52 9.42 -19.90
N ALA A 24 -15.42 10.01 -18.70
CA ALA A 24 -16.58 10.66 -18.09
C ALA A 24 -16.83 12.09 -18.62
N GLU A 25 -18.03 12.33 -19.16
CA GLU A 25 -18.51 13.67 -19.54
C GLU A 25 -19.27 14.37 -18.40
N GLY A 26 -19.19 15.71 -18.37
CA GLY A 26 -19.93 16.55 -17.41
C GLY A 26 -19.32 16.63 -15.99
N LEU A 27 -20.18 16.74 -14.97
CA LEU A 27 -19.79 16.90 -13.57
C LEU A 27 -19.02 15.69 -12.99
N PHE A 28 -19.01 14.54 -13.67
CA PHE A 28 -18.23 13.37 -13.25
C PHE A 28 -16.71 13.58 -13.31
N LYS A 29 -16.21 14.60 -14.05
CA LYS A 29 -14.79 14.99 -13.98
C LYS A 29 -14.36 15.51 -12.61
N LEU A 30 -15.27 16.10 -11.83
CA LEU A 30 -15.01 16.49 -10.43
C LEU A 30 -14.78 15.25 -9.54
N PHE A 31 -15.48 14.15 -9.81
CA PHE A 31 -15.20 12.87 -9.16
C PHE A 31 -13.82 12.31 -9.54
N GLY A 32 -13.34 12.57 -10.76
CA GLY A 32 -11.98 12.27 -11.20
C GLY A 32 -10.90 12.98 -10.37
N ALA A 33 -11.11 14.27 -10.04
CA ALA A 33 -10.21 15.00 -9.14
C ALA A 33 -10.21 14.41 -7.71
N GLY A 34 -11.38 14.00 -7.21
CA GLY A 34 -11.50 13.34 -5.91
C GLY A 34 -10.78 11.99 -5.85
N THR A 35 -10.92 11.17 -6.90
CA THR A 35 -10.23 9.87 -7.01
C THR A 35 -8.72 10.02 -7.15
N PHE A 36 -8.23 11.09 -7.79
CA PHE A 36 -6.81 11.40 -7.84
C PHE A 36 -6.22 11.71 -6.45
N VAL A 37 -6.88 12.55 -5.65
CA VAL A 37 -6.45 12.83 -4.27
C VAL A 37 -6.44 11.56 -3.42
N PHE A 38 -7.44 10.70 -3.61
CA PHE A 38 -7.54 9.42 -2.92
C PHE A 38 -6.42 8.44 -3.32
N GLY A 39 -6.09 8.35 -4.61
CA GLY A 39 -4.95 7.58 -5.10
C GLY A 39 -3.62 8.06 -4.53
N PHE A 40 -3.45 9.38 -4.39
CA PHE A 40 -2.29 9.96 -3.72
C PHE A 40 -2.22 9.57 -2.23
N ALA A 41 -3.33 9.68 -1.51
CA ALA A 41 -3.40 9.27 -0.11
C ALA A 41 -3.05 7.79 0.09
N PHE A 42 -3.51 6.91 -0.80
CA PHE A 42 -3.14 5.49 -0.76
C PHE A 42 -1.68 5.21 -1.09
N THR A 43 -1.04 6.06 -1.90
CA THR A 43 0.40 5.97 -2.14
C THR A 43 1.19 6.22 -0.84
N LEU A 44 0.80 7.23 -0.08
CA LEU A 44 1.41 7.51 1.23
C LEU A 44 1.14 6.38 2.23
N PHE A 45 -0.07 5.82 2.22
CA PHE A 45 -0.41 4.68 3.05
C PHE A 45 0.43 3.44 2.71
N GLU A 46 0.69 3.18 1.42
CA GLU A 46 1.53 2.05 1.01
C GLU A 46 2.97 2.18 1.53
N ILE A 47 3.53 3.40 1.50
CA ILE A 47 4.88 3.66 2.05
C ILE A 47 4.91 3.34 3.55
N LEU A 48 3.89 3.74 4.32
CA LEU A 48 3.77 3.39 5.74
C LEU A 48 3.73 1.87 5.93
N VAL A 49 2.87 1.18 5.18
CA VAL A 49 2.75 -0.29 5.26
C VAL A 49 4.06 -0.98 4.90
N SER A 50 4.81 -0.49 3.91
CA SER A 50 6.12 -1.04 3.55
C SER A 50 7.15 -0.92 4.69
N PHE A 51 7.13 0.18 5.42
CA PHE A 51 7.96 0.37 6.61
C PHE A 51 7.58 -0.61 7.72
N LEU A 52 6.28 -0.77 7.96
CA LEU A 52 5.77 -1.71 8.96
C LEU A 52 6.14 -3.15 8.59
N GLN A 53 6.09 -3.48 7.30
CA GLN A 53 6.47 -4.79 6.78
C GLN A 53 7.95 -5.10 7.09
N ALA A 54 8.85 -4.14 6.87
CA ALA A 54 10.27 -4.28 7.18
C ALA A 54 10.50 -4.37 8.70
N TYR A 55 9.80 -3.56 9.49
CA TYR A 55 9.89 -3.57 10.95
C TYR A 55 9.50 -4.93 11.53
N VAL A 56 8.33 -5.46 11.15
CA VAL A 56 7.85 -6.76 11.63
C VAL A 56 8.82 -7.89 11.27
N PHE A 57 9.39 -7.85 10.06
CA PHE A 57 10.40 -8.82 9.66
C PHE A 57 11.63 -8.79 10.59
N THR A 58 12.20 -7.61 10.83
CA THR A 58 13.39 -7.48 11.71
C THR A 58 13.10 -7.90 13.14
N LEU A 59 11.91 -7.59 13.66
CA LEU A 59 11.49 -7.97 15.01
C LEU A 59 11.39 -9.50 15.11
N LEU A 60 10.69 -10.15 14.18
CA LEU A 60 10.54 -11.60 14.17
C LEU A 60 11.91 -12.29 14.04
N THR A 61 12.78 -11.82 13.14
CA THR A 61 14.15 -12.32 13.04
C THR A 61 14.91 -12.20 14.35
N THR A 62 14.81 -11.07 15.05
CA THR A 62 15.49 -10.86 16.33
C THR A 62 14.97 -11.80 17.42
N VAL A 63 13.65 -12.01 17.48
CA VAL A 63 13.01 -12.95 18.42
C VAL A 63 13.46 -14.39 18.13
N TYR A 64 13.50 -14.80 16.86
CA TYR A 64 13.96 -16.14 16.49
C TYR A 64 15.43 -16.38 16.82
N ILE A 65 16.30 -15.39 16.63
CA ILE A 65 17.72 -15.49 17.03
C ILE A 65 17.86 -15.67 18.55
N GLN A 66 17.11 -14.89 19.34
CA GLN A 66 17.14 -15.00 20.80
C GLN A 66 16.62 -16.35 21.31
N LEU A 67 15.56 -16.88 20.69
CA LEU A 67 15.03 -18.21 21.01
C LEU A 67 16.07 -19.31 20.70
N ALA A 68 16.73 -19.26 19.54
CA ALA A 68 17.77 -20.22 19.18
C ALA A 68 18.97 -20.17 20.13
N MET A 69 19.38 -18.98 20.57
CA MET A 69 20.45 -18.81 21.57
C MET A 69 20.04 -19.30 22.97
N SER A 70 18.75 -19.21 23.31
CA SER A 70 18.23 -19.66 24.60
C SER A 70 18.00 -21.17 24.65
N ASP A 71 17.85 -21.85 23.52
CA ASP A 71 17.66 -23.30 23.42
C ASP A 71 18.99 -24.09 23.56
N GLU A 72 20.13 -23.39 23.47
CA GLU A 72 21.48 -23.95 23.69
C GLU A 72 21.95 -23.92 25.16
N HIS A 73 21.07 -23.58 26.11
CA HIS A 73 21.31 -23.65 27.56
C HIS A 73 20.46 -24.71 28.25
#